data_AF-A0AAW2V4P5-F1
#
_entry.id   AF-A0AAW2V4P5-F1
#
_cell.length_a   1.000
_cell.length_b   1.000
_cell.length_c   1.000
_cell.angle_alpha   90.00
_cell.angle_beta   90.00
_cell.angle_gamma   90.00
#
_symmetry.space_group_name_H-M   'P 1'
#
loop_
_entity.id
_entity.type
_entity.pdbx_description
1 polymer ?
#
loop_
_entity_poly.entity_id
_entity_poly.type
_entity_poly.pdbx_seq_one_letter_code
_entity_poly.pdbx_strand_id
1 'polypeptide(L)'
;MTNDIRKQYDKLDDIPSIMLRIKEVFAVPGRHIRYATIKAIFGIKMAEGSSVQSHGIKMLFLVEKLKDLKTGLDNDTYIDVILHPITRLLLTTT
;
A
#
# COMPACT_ATOMS: atom_id res chain seq x y z
N MET A 1 -22.10 10.50 -15.78
CA MET A 1 -22.47 10.00 -14.44
C MET A 1 -21.49 10.53 -13.39
N THR A 2 -21.55 11.83 -13.10
CA THR A 2 -20.54 12.50 -12.24
C THR A 2 -21.15 13.35 -11.13
N ASN A 3 -22.46 13.63 -11.21
CA ASN A 3 -23.18 14.45 -10.23
C ASN A 3 -23.75 13.66 -9.03
N ASP A 4 -23.83 12.34 -9.08
CA ASP A 4 -24.48 11.53 -8.02
C ASP A 4 -23.54 11.17 -6.86
N ILE A 5 -22.26 10.94 -7.13
CA ILE A 5 -21.30 10.57 -6.07
C ILE A 5 -21.14 11.74 -5.10
N ARG A 6 -20.89 12.95 -5.61
CA ARG A 6 -20.70 14.15 -4.77
C ARG A 6 -21.91 14.45 -3.88
N LYS A 7 -23.13 14.41 -4.43
CA LYS A 7 -24.39 14.57 -3.66
C LYS A 7 -24.60 13.51 -2.57
N GLN A 8 -24.05 12.31 -2.72
CA GLN A 8 -24.13 11.26 -1.69
C GLN A 8 -23.19 11.52 -0.50
N TYR A 9 -22.04 12.16 -0.74
CA TYR A 9 -21.07 12.47 0.31
C TYR A 9 -21.30 13.85 0.94
N ASP A 10 -21.93 14.80 0.23
CA ASP A 10 -22.33 16.13 0.75
C ASP A 10 -23.38 16.06 1.88
N LYS A 11 -23.95 14.87 2.16
CA LYS A 11 -24.92 14.63 3.26
C LYS A 11 -24.28 13.97 4.50
N LEU A 12 -22.99 13.67 4.44
CA LEU A 12 -22.27 13.05 5.54
C LEU A 12 -21.72 14.15 6.46
N ASP A 13 -22.59 14.69 7.31
CA ASP A 13 -22.29 15.87 8.12
C ASP A 13 -21.59 15.53 9.46
N ASP A 14 -21.50 14.23 9.81
CA ASP A 14 -20.88 13.76 11.04
C ASP A 14 -19.88 12.61 10.84
N ILE A 15 -18.84 12.58 11.68
CA ILE A 15 -17.76 11.57 11.63
C ILE A 15 -18.29 10.13 11.73
N PRO A 16 -19.23 9.79 12.63
CA PRO A 16 -19.84 8.46 12.68
C PRO A 16 -20.45 8.00 11.34
N SER A 17 -21.24 8.86 10.67
CA SER A 17 -21.85 8.56 9.37
C SER A 17 -20.81 8.33 8.27
N ILE A 18 -19.73 9.12 8.25
CA ILE A 18 -18.59 8.93 7.34
C ILE A 18 -17.90 7.58 7.61
N MET A 19 -17.61 7.27 8.87
CA MET A 19 -16.95 6.03 9.26
C MET A 19 -17.79 4.79 8.92
N LEU A 20 -19.10 4.86 9.14
CA LEU A 20 -20.04 3.80 8.78
C LEU A 20 -20.01 3.56 7.28
N ARG A 21 -20.12 4.64 6.47
CA ARG A 21 -20.10 4.52 5.01
C ARG A 21 -18.80 3.92 4.48
N ILE A 22 -17.65 4.30 5.05
CA ILE A 22 -16.36 3.71 4.69
C ILE A 22 -16.33 2.21 4.99
N LYS A 23 -16.89 1.79 6.13
CA LYS A 23 -16.97 0.36 6.47
C LYS A 23 -17.90 -0.38 5.52
N GLU A 24 -19.09 0.12 5.23
CA GLU A 24 -20.03 -0.53 4.33
C GLU A 24 -19.47 -0.74 2.92
N VAL A 25 -18.79 0.28 2.37
CA VAL A 25 -18.28 0.24 0.99
C VAL A 25 -16.97 -0.55 0.88
N PHE A 26 -16.09 -0.47 1.89
CA PHE A 26 -14.71 -0.95 1.78
C PHE A 26 -14.32 -1.99 2.83
N ALA A 27 -15.26 -2.52 3.63
CA ALA A 27 -14.96 -3.65 4.50
C ALA A 27 -14.74 -4.91 3.67
N VAL A 28 -13.50 -5.39 3.71
CA VAL A 28 -13.11 -6.66 3.11
C VAL A 28 -12.29 -7.43 4.16
N PRO A 29 -12.48 -8.75 4.30
CA PRO A 29 -11.63 -9.57 5.17
C PRO A 29 -10.14 -9.34 4.89
N GLY A 30 -9.35 -9.32 5.97
CA GLY A 30 -7.90 -9.11 5.88
C GLY A 30 -7.45 -7.70 5.45
N ARG A 31 -8.37 -6.72 5.31
CA ARG A 31 -8.01 -5.33 4.93
C ARG A 31 -6.94 -4.72 5.85
N HIS A 32 -7.05 -4.94 7.16
CA HIS A 32 -6.09 -4.43 8.12
C HIS A 32 -4.70 -5.06 7.94
N ILE A 33 -4.65 -6.35 7.58
CA ILE A 33 -3.39 -7.07 7.29
C ILE A 33 -2.77 -6.55 6.00
N ARG A 34 -3.57 -6.41 4.91
CA ARG A 34 -3.12 -5.80 3.64
C ARG A 34 -2.54 -4.41 3.87
N TYR A 35 -3.27 -3.57 4.60
CA TYR A 35 -2.82 -2.22 4.93
C TYR A 35 -1.52 -2.22 5.74
N ALA A 36 -1.40 -3.08 6.76
CA ALA A 36 -0.19 -3.20 7.55
C ALA A 36 1.02 -3.66 6.71
N THR A 37 0.83 -4.62 5.79
CA THR A 37 1.87 -5.08 4.86
C THR A 37 2.29 -3.97 3.92
N ILE A 38 1.35 -3.26 3.28
CA ILE A 38 1.64 -2.12 2.40
C ILE A 38 2.38 -1.03 3.17
N LYS A 39 1.92 -0.68 4.37
CA LYS A 39 2.59 0.31 5.23
C LYS A 39 4.01 -0.11 5.59
N ALA A 40 4.23 -1.41 5.87
CA ALA A 40 5.57 -1.92 6.14
C ALA A 40 6.48 -1.75 4.92
N ILE A 41 6.02 -2.12 3.72
CA ILE A 41 6.77 -1.99 2.47
C ILE A 41 7.25 -0.55 2.25
N PHE A 42 6.32 0.42 2.26
CA PHE A 42 6.67 1.84 2.06
C PHE A 42 7.40 2.47 3.26
N GLY A 43 7.38 1.80 4.42
CA GLY A 43 8.08 2.23 5.62
C GLY A 43 9.54 1.77 5.68
N ILE A 44 9.95 0.79 4.86
CA ILE A 44 11.34 0.34 4.86
C ILE A 44 12.21 1.43 4.25
N LYS A 45 13.08 2.01 5.08
CA LYS A 45 14.18 2.84 4.64
C LYS A 45 15.46 2.00 4.64
N MET A 46 16.26 2.13 3.60
CA MET A 46 17.65 1.68 3.65
C MET A 46 18.48 2.74 4.38
N ALA A 47 19.25 2.32 5.38
CA ALA A 47 20.27 3.16 5.97
C ALA A 47 21.47 3.24 5.02
N GLU A 48 22.20 4.35 5.06
CA GLU A 48 23.47 4.46 4.34
C GLU A 48 24.43 3.35 4.80
N GLY A 49 25.15 2.74 3.85
CA GLY A 49 26.01 1.58 4.10
C GLY A 49 25.30 0.24 4.36
N SER A 50 23.96 0.19 4.30
CA SER A 50 23.22 -1.07 4.43
C SER A 50 23.28 -1.94 3.16
N SER A 51 23.26 -3.27 3.34
CA SER A 51 23.32 -4.22 2.23
C SER A 51 22.05 -4.19 1.38
N VAL A 52 22.22 -3.88 0.09
CA VAL A 52 21.15 -3.94 -0.93
C VAL A 52 20.54 -5.33 -1.00
N GLN A 53 21.35 -6.39 -0.88
CA GLN A 53 20.87 -7.77 -0.87
C GLN A 53 19.94 -8.04 0.33
N SER A 54 20.34 -7.64 1.54
CA SER A 54 19.52 -7.82 2.74
C SER A 54 18.19 -7.06 2.63
N HIS A 55 18.23 -5.86 2.05
CA HIS A 55 17.02 -5.08 1.80
C HIS A 55 16.11 -5.74 0.76
N GLY A 56 16.66 -6.21 -0.36
CA GLY A 56 15.92 -6.91 -1.41
C GLY A 56 15.20 -8.16 -0.89
N ILE A 57 15.84 -8.96 -0.03
CA ILE A 57 15.22 -10.13 0.60
C ILE A 57 14.03 -9.72 1.48
N LYS A 58 14.15 -8.65 2.28
CA LYS A 58 13.05 -8.14 3.12
C LYS A 58 11.87 -7.66 2.28
N MET A 59 12.15 -6.96 1.18
CA MET A 59 11.13 -6.50 0.23
C MET A 59 10.40 -7.66 -0.43
N LEU A 60 11.15 -8.67 -0.90
CA LEU A 60 10.59 -9.87 -1.50
C LEU A 60 9.63 -10.58 -0.55
N PHE A 61 10.04 -10.82 0.69
CA PHE A 61 9.20 -11.46 1.71
C PHE A 61 7.88 -10.72 1.95
N LEU A 62 7.91 -9.38 2.04
CA LEU A 62 6.68 -8.60 2.23
C LEU A 62 5.77 -8.61 1.00
N VAL A 63 6.35 -8.64 -0.19
CA VAL A 63 5.62 -8.70 -1.46
C VAL A 63 4.97 -10.07 -1.67
N GLU A 64 5.65 -11.15 -1.33
CA GLU A 64 5.05 -12.50 -1.30
C GLU A 64 3.87 -12.56 -0.32
N LYS A 65 4.04 -12.01 0.88
CA LYS A 65 2.94 -11.88 1.85
C LYS A 65 1.78 -11.03 1.29
N LEU A 66 2.07 -10.00 0.50
CA LEU A 66 1.04 -9.17 -0.13
C LEU A 66 0.32 -9.95 -1.25
N LYS A 67 1.03 -10.79 -2.00
CA LYS A 67 0.47 -11.70 -3.01
C LYS A 67 -0.51 -12.71 -2.39
N ASP A 68 -0.15 -13.32 -1.27
CA ASP A 68 -1.01 -14.27 -0.55
C ASP A 68 -2.31 -13.63 -0.06
N LEU A 69 -2.30 -12.33 0.22
CA LEU A 69 -3.48 -11.57 0.64
C LEU A 69 -4.42 -11.20 -0.53
N LYS A 70 -4.16 -11.74 -1.73
CA LYS A 70 -4.97 -11.58 -2.95
C LYS A 70 -5.33 -10.13 -3.23
N THR A 71 -4.32 -9.25 -3.19
CA THR A 71 -4.54 -7.81 -3.31
C THR A 71 -5.01 -7.34 -4.69
N GLY A 72 -4.98 -8.21 -5.70
CA GLY A 72 -5.41 -7.89 -7.05
C GLY A 72 -4.41 -7.02 -7.83
N LEU A 73 -3.21 -6.80 -7.28
CA LEU A 73 -2.11 -6.15 -8.01
C LEU A 73 -1.61 -7.08 -9.11
N ASP A 74 -1.29 -6.51 -10.26
CA ASP A 74 -0.61 -7.20 -11.35
C ASP A 74 0.88 -7.40 -11.03
N ASN A 75 1.54 -8.25 -11.82
CA ASN A 75 2.95 -8.60 -11.60
C ASN A 75 3.88 -7.39 -11.77
N ASP A 76 3.57 -6.46 -12.66
CA ASP A 76 4.41 -5.28 -12.92
C ASP A 76 4.33 -4.34 -11.72
N THR A 77 3.14 -4.16 -11.14
CA THR A 77 2.99 -3.40 -9.89
C THR A 77 3.77 -4.03 -8.73
N TYR A 78 3.84 -5.37 -8.63
CA TYR A 78 4.69 -6.02 -7.63
C TYR A 78 6.18 -5.77 -7.86
N ILE A 79 6.63 -5.80 -9.12
CA ILE A 79 8.01 -5.48 -9.49
C ILE A 79 8.32 -4.02 -9.11
N ASP A 80 7.46 -3.07 -9.47
CA ASP A 80 7.63 -1.65 -9.14
C ASP A 80 7.73 -1.42 -7.62
N VAL A 81 6.89 -2.10 -6.85
CA VAL A 81 6.93 -2.03 -5.38
C VAL A 81 8.26 -2.54 -4.84
N ILE A 82 8.81 -3.64 -5.37
CA ILE A 82 10.13 -4.18 -4.97
C ILE A 82 11.26 -3.20 -5.36
N LEU A 83 11.20 -2.63 -6.56
CA LEU A 83 12.27 -1.82 -7.14
C LEU A 83 12.27 -0.37 -6.64
N HIS A 84 11.12 0.19 -6.23
CA HIS A 84 10.99 1.57 -5.79
C HIS A 84 12.01 1.99 -4.70
N PRO A 85 12.15 1.26 -3.58
CA PRO A 85 13.11 1.63 -2.54
C PRO A 85 14.57 1.38 -2.93
N ILE A 86 14.85 0.46 -3.87
CA ILE A 86 16.20 0.19 -4.40
C ILE A 86 16.64 1.31 -5.35
N THR A 87 15.74 1.73 -6.25
CA THR A 87 16.00 2.76 -7.27
C THR A 87 16.22 4.15 -6.64
N ARG A 88 15.53 4.42 -5.53
CA ARG A 88 15.67 5.68 -4.79
C ARG A 88 17.09 5.95 -4.27
N LEU A 89 17.90 4.90 -4.05
CA LEU A 89 19.30 5.03 -3.63
C LEU A 89 20.24 5.39 -4.79
N LEU A 90 20.06 4.72 -5.94
CA LEU A 90 20.92 4.92 -7.12
C LEU A 90 20.85 6.35 -7.67
N LEU A 91 19.72 7.03 -7.46
CA LEU A 91 19.49 8.40 -7.91
C LEU A 91 19.91 9.48 -6.89
N THR A 92 20.23 9.09 -5.64
CA THR A 92 20.68 10.03 -4.59
C THR A 92 22.19 10.07 -4.39
N THR A 93 22.93 9.20 -5.09
CA THR A 93 24.40 9.09 -5.02
C THR A 93 25.11 9.68 -6.25
N THR A 94 24.40 10.39 -7.12
CA THR A 94 24.92 11.13 -8.30
C THR A 94 24.70 12.62 -8.13
#